data_AF-A0A6J7H7W1-F1
#
_entry.id   AF-A0A6J7H7W1-F1
#
_cell.length_a   1.000
_cell.length_b   1.000
_cell.length_c   1.000
_cell.angle_alpha   90.00
_cell.angle_beta   90.00
_cell.angle_gamma   90.00
#
_symmetry.space_group_name_H-M   'P 1'
#
loop_
_entity.id
_entity.type
_entity.pdbx_description
1 polymer ?
#
loop_
_entity_poly.entity_id
_entity_poly.type
_entity_poly.pdbx_seq_one_letter_code
_entity_poly.pdbx_strand_id
1 'polypeptide(L)'
;MRALQIDDRGNSTVDFALVAPLLIGVALVVLQVALALHVRSTLTAAAGEGARVAAMAGASSALGEQRTSEVLHGNFASSVIAEVRVEQVREAGLVLSQVTIKARLPLLGLLGPAVLEVHGRAIQEHV
;
A
#
# COMPACT_ATOMS: atom_id res chain seq x y z
N MET A 1 30.13 -5.98 59.06
CA MET A 1 28.95 -5.58 58.27
C MET A 1 29.21 -5.94 56.81
N ARG A 2 28.64 -7.06 56.32
CA ARG A 2 28.66 -7.43 54.90
C ARG A 2 27.42 -6.80 54.28
N ALA A 3 27.59 -5.76 53.47
CA ALA A 3 26.50 -5.17 52.71
C ALA A 3 25.97 -6.22 51.72
N LEU A 4 24.66 -6.44 51.72
CA LEU A 4 23.97 -7.15 50.66
C LEU A 4 24.13 -6.28 49.40
N GLN A 5 25.13 -6.58 48.57
CA GLN A 5 25.14 -6.10 47.18
C GLN A 5 23.93 -6.75 46.50
N ILE A 6 22.84 -5.99 46.41
CA ILE A 6 21.76 -6.31 45.50
C ILE A 6 22.39 -6.24 44.11
N ASP A 7 22.37 -7.37 43.39
CA ASP A 7 23.02 -7.49 42.10
C ASP A 7 22.29 -6.62 41.07
N ASP A 8 22.75 -5.37 40.89
CA ASP A 8 22.19 -4.39 39.95
C ASP A 8 22.17 -4.92 38.50
N ARG A 9 22.96 -5.96 38.19
CA ARG A 9 22.92 -6.67 36.89
C ARG A 9 21.57 -7.32 36.61
N GLY A 10 20.88 -7.80 37.64
CA GLY A 10 19.53 -8.36 37.50
C GLY A 10 18.50 -7.28 37.15
N ASN A 11 18.62 -6.10 37.76
CA ASN A 11 17.74 -4.95 37.50
C ASN A 11 17.85 -4.44 36.05
N SER A 12 19.08 -4.34 35.52
CA SER A 12 19.29 -3.89 34.13
C SER A 12 18.71 -4.86 33.09
N THR A 13 18.75 -6.16 33.37
CA THR A 13 18.21 -7.19 32.47
C THR A 13 16.68 -7.17 32.44
N VAL A 14 16.05 -6.95 33.60
CA VAL A 14 14.59 -6.81 33.71
C VAL A 14 14.09 -5.54 33.03
N ASP A 15 14.78 -4.41 33.25
CA ASP A 15 14.43 -3.14 32.59
C ASP A 15 14.50 -3.28 31.06
N PHE A 16 15.57 -3.88 30.54
CA PHE A 16 15.68 -4.16 29.11
C PHE A 16 14.57 -5.09 28.61
N ALA A 17 14.23 -6.15 29.35
CA ALA A 17 13.17 -7.09 28.97
C ALA A 17 11.77 -6.44 28.95
N LEU A 18 11.54 -5.39 29.73
CA LEU A 18 10.28 -4.64 29.70
C LEU A 18 10.26 -3.60 28.58
N VAL A 19 11.39 -2.92 28.34
CA VAL A 19 11.47 -1.80 27.39
C VAL A 19 11.67 -2.28 25.94
N ALA A 20 12.50 -3.29 25.71
CA ALA A 20 12.84 -3.73 24.35
C ALA A 20 11.63 -4.24 23.56
N PRO A 21 10.73 -5.10 24.09
CA PRO A 21 9.54 -5.54 23.36
C PRO A 21 8.57 -4.39 23.08
N LEU A 22 8.45 -3.44 24.01
CA LEU A 22 7.62 -2.25 23.82
C LEU A 22 8.15 -1.39 22.66
N LEU A 23 9.46 -1.11 22.64
CA LEU A 23 10.10 -0.34 21.57
C LEU A 23 10.01 -1.07 20.22
N ILE A 24 10.24 -2.39 20.19
CA ILE A 24 10.07 -3.21 18.98
C ILE A 24 8.62 -3.14 18.50
N GLY A 25 7.64 -3.26 19.41
CA GLY A 25 6.21 -3.15 19.08
C GLY A 25 5.88 -1.81 18.43
N VAL A 26 6.34 -0.70 19.02
CA VAL A 26 6.15 0.65 18.45
C VAL A 26 6.82 0.77 17.08
N ALA A 27 8.06 0.29 16.94
CA ALA A 27 8.77 0.32 15.67
C ALA A 27 8.04 -0.47 14.57
N LEU A 28 7.50 -1.64 14.91
CA LEU A 28 6.68 -2.45 14.00
C LEU A 28 5.38 -1.75 13.61
N VAL A 29 4.70 -1.08 14.54
CA VAL A 29 3.49 -0.30 14.23
C VAL A 29 3.81 0.83 13.25
N VAL A 30 4.88 1.59 13.49
CA VAL A 30 5.31 2.66 12.57
C VAL A 30 5.68 2.10 11.19
N LEU A 31 6.41 0.98 11.15
CA LEU A 31 6.78 0.31 9.91
C LEU A 31 5.55 -0.15 9.13
N GLN A 32 4.54 -0.71 9.80
CA GLN A 32 3.29 -1.14 9.19
C GLN A 32 2.51 0.05 8.58
N VAL A 33 2.43 1.18 9.29
CA VAL A 33 1.78 2.39 8.78
C VAL A 33 2.53 2.94 7.57
N ALA A 34 3.86 3.01 7.65
CA ALA A 34 4.70 3.46 6.55
C ALA A 34 4.52 2.57 5.30
N LEU A 35 4.49 1.25 5.49
CA LEU A 35 4.25 0.29 4.41
C LEU A 35 2.87 0.49 3.78
N ALA A 36 1.81 0.65 4.59
CA ALA A 36 0.46 0.87 4.09
C ALA A 36 0.36 2.16 3.26
N LEU A 37 0.97 3.25 3.72
CA LEU A 37 1.02 4.51 3.00
C LEU A 37 1.84 4.40 1.71
N HIS A 38 2.99 3.71 1.74
CA HIS A 38 3.82 3.48 0.58
C HIS A 38 3.05 2.73 -0.51
N VAL A 39 2.43 1.59 -0.18
CA VAL A 39 1.63 0.80 -1.12
C VAL A 39 0.48 1.62 -1.67
N ARG A 40 -0.28 2.33 -0.82
CA ARG A 40 -1.39 3.18 -1.28
C ARG A 40 -0.92 4.24 -2.27
N SER A 41 0.19 4.91 -1.97
CA SER A 41 0.76 5.94 -2.84
C SER A 41 1.15 5.36 -4.21
N THR A 42 1.89 4.24 -4.22
CA THR A 42 2.32 3.56 -5.45
C THR A 42 1.14 3.09 -6.29
N LEU A 43 0.15 2.43 -5.68
CA LEU A 43 -1.02 1.93 -6.42
C LEU A 43 -1.88 3.08 -6.95
N THR A 44 -2.02 4.18 -6.21
CA THR A 44 -2.75 5.37 -6.67
C THR A 44 -2.06 6.00 -7.89
N ALA A 45 -0.73 6.10 -7.87
CA ALA A 45 0.04 6.59 -9.01
C ALA A 45 -0.13 5.68 -10.24
N ALA A 46 -0.05 4.35 -10.06
CA ALA A 46 -0.22 3.39 -11.15
C ALA A 46 -1.65 3.38 -11.72
N ALA A 47 -2.67 3.55 -10.87
CA ALA A 47 -4.06 3.68 -11.30
C ALA A 47 -4.27 4.96 -12.12
N GLY A 48 -3.67 6.08 -11.71
CA GLY A 48 -3.71 7.34 -12.45
C GLY A 48 -3.06 7.22 -13.83
N GLU A 49 -1.89 6.59 -13.92
CA GLU A 49 -1.19 6.38 -15.19
C GLU A 49 -1.97 5.44 -16.12
N GLY A 50 -2.52 4.35 -15.59
CA GLY A 50 -3.38 3.44 -16.35
C GLY A 50 -4.63 4.13 -16.89
N ALA A 51 -5.26 4.97 -16.06
CA ALA A 51 -6.44 5.74 -16.45
C ALA A 51 -6.11 6.69 -17.59
N ARG A 52 -4.97 7.38 -17.50
CA ARG A 52 -4.50 8.30 -18.53
C ARG A 52 -4.26 7.59 -19.86
N VAL A 53 -3.63 6.41 -19.85
CA VAL A 53 -3.42 5.64 -21.08
C VAL A 53 -4.76 5.14 -21.65
N ALA A 54 -5.65 4.63 -20.81
CA ALA A 54 -6.98 4.16 -21.23
C ALA A 54 -7.86 5.29 -21.79
N ALA A 55 -7.60 6.54 -21.40
CA ALA A 55 -8.30 7.73 -21.85
C ALA A 55 -7.78 8.30 -23.19
N MET A 56 -6.68 7.76 -23.74
CA MET A 56 -6.20 8.19 -25.06
C MET A 56 -7.19 7.81 -26.16
N ALA A 57 -7.30 8.64 -27.19
CA ALA A 57 -8.20 8.40 -28.31
C ALA A 57 -7.88 7.05 -28.99
N GLY A 58 -8.88 6.15 -29.04
CA GLY A 58 -8.73 4.81 -29.61
C GLY A 58 -8.05 3.78 -28.69
N ALA A 59 -7.69 4.14 -27.45
CA ALA A 59 -7.17 3.18 -26.48
C ALA A 59 -8.25 2.22 -25.98
N SER A 60 -7.85 0.97 -25.73
CA SER A 60 -8.70 -0.06 -25.12
C SER A 60 -8.46 -0.15 -23.61
N SER A 61 -9.46 -0.64 -22.86
CA SER A 61 -9.27 -0.94 -21.43
C SER A 61 -8.10 -1.90 -21.18
N ALA A 62 -7.87 -2.85 -22.09
CA ALA A 62 -6.76 -3.80 -22.01
C ALA A 62 -5.38 -3.13 -22.10
N LEU A 63 -5.25 -2.04 -22.88
CA LEU A 63 -4.02 -1.27 -22.93
C LEU A 63 -3.75 -0.54 -21.60
N GLY A 64 -4.80 -0.02 -20.98
CA GLY A 64 -4.72 0.55 -19.63
C GLY A 64 -4.27 -0.47 -18.58
N GLU A 65 -4.85 -1.68 -18.60
CA GLU A 65 -4.47 -2.79 -17.71
C GLU A 65 -3.00 -3.18 -17.89
N GLN A 66 -2.56 -3.37 -19.13
CA GLN A 66 -1.18 -3.73 -19.44
C GLN A 66 -0.22 -2.67 -18.90
N ARG A 67 -0.51 -1.38 -19.11
CA ARG A 67 0.35 -0.28 -18.65
C ARG A 67 0.37 -0.15 -17.13
N THR A 68 -0.76 -0.31 -16.46
CA THR A 68 -0.79 -0.40 -14.99
C THR A 68 0.08 -1.54 -14.50
N SER A 69 0.02 -2.71 -15.15
CA SER A 69 0.86 -3.86 -14.79
C SER A 69 2.35 -3.63 -15.06
N GLU A 70 2.71 -2.93 -16.14
CA GLU A 70 4.10 -2.57 -16.47
C GLU A 70 4.68 -1.59 -15.44
N VAL A 71 3.92 -0.57 -15.04
CA VAL A 71 4.34 0.40 -14.02
C VAL A 71 4.57 -0.25 -12.66
N LEU A 72 3.79 -1.29 -12.35
CA LEU A 72 3.89 -2.02 -11.09
C LEU A 72 4.94 -3.13 -11.14
N HIS A 73 5.49 -3.44 -12.31
CA HIS A 73 6.46 -4.51 -12.49
C HIS A 73 7.75 -4.22 -11.70
N GLY A 74 8.22 -5.21 -10.93
CA GLY A 74 9.40 -5.06 -10.08
C GLY A 74 9.19 -4.27 -8.78
N ASN A 75 7.98 -3.74 -8.53
CA ASN A 75 7.64 -3.11 -7.26
C ASN A 75 7.08 -4.15 -6.27
N PHE A 76 7.41 -4.04 -4.98
CA PHE A 76 6.78 -4.85 -3.93
C PHE A 76 5.25 -4.76 -3.95
N ALA A 77 4.71 -3.59 -4.32
CA ALA A 77 3.27 -3.38 -4.47
C ALA A 77 2.61 -4.37 -5.45
N SER A 78 3.33 -4.94 -6.42
CA SER A 78 2.79 -5.97 -7.32
C SER A 78 2.38 -7.25 -6.59
N SER A 79 3.14 -7.65 -5.57
CA SER A 79 2.92 -8.90 -4.82
C SER A 79 1.65 -8.90 -3.97
N VAL A 80 1.13 -7.70 -3.68
CA VAL A 80 -0.06 -7.52 -2.82
C VAL A 80 -1.33 -7.28 -3.63
N ILE A 81 -1.27 -7.21 -4.96
CA ILE A 81 -2.44 -6.95 -5.81
C ILE A 81 -3.29 -8.21 -5.91
N ALA A 82 -4.60 -8.03 -5.73
CA ALA A 82 -5.60 -9.08 -5.92
C ALA A 82 -6.37 -8.91 -7.23
N GLU A 83 -6.65 -7.67 -7.65
CA GLU A 83 -7.44 -7.37 -8.84
C GLU A 83 -7.03 -6.00 -9.40
N VAL A 84 -6.93 -5.90 -10.73
CA VAL A 84 -6.87 -4.63 -11.47
C VAL A 84 -8.03 -4.64 -12.44
N ARG A 85 -8.79 -3.55 -12.50
CA ARG A 85 -9.93 -3.42 -13.40
C ARG A 85 -9.94 -2.06 -14.06
N VAL A 86 -10.15 -2.03 -15.37
CA VAL A 86 -10.25 -0.78 -16.14
C VAL A 86 -11.61 -0.70 -16.84
N GLU A 87 -12.36 0.35 -16.53
CA GLU A 87 -13.70 0.58 -17.05
C GLU A 87 -13.82 1.99 -17.64
N GLN A 88 -14.65 2.14 -18.68
CA GLN A 88 -15.06 3.44 -19.19
C GLN A 88 -16.37 3.83 -18.51
N VAL A 89 -16.36 4.94 -17.78
CA VAL A 89 -17.51 5.47 -17.03
C VAL A 89 -17.94 6.78 -17.68
N ARG A 90 -19.25 6.94 -17.93
CA ARG A 90 -19.79 8.24 -18.32
C ARG A 90 -20.30 8.97 -17.09
N GLU A 91 -19.72 10.13 -16.79
CA GLU A 91 -20.10 10.95 -15.65
C GLU A 91 -20.22 12.41 -16.10
N ALA A 92 -21.31 13.08 -15.74
CA ALA A 92 -21.57 14.48 -16.11
C ALA A 92 -21.42 14.81 -17.62
N GLY A 93 -21.72 13.86 -18.50
CA GLY A 93 -21.61 14.02 -19.96
C GLY A 93 -20.20 13.83 -20.52
N LEU A 94 -19.22 13.55 -19.68
CA LEU A 94 -17.84 13.21 -20.07
C LEU A 94 -17.65 11.69 -20.08
N VAL A 95 -16.84 11.19 -21.02
CA VAL A 95 -16.34 9.81 -20.94
C VAL A 95 -15.05 9.83 -20.14
N LEU A 96 -15.00 9.05 -19.07
CA LEU A 96 -13.83 8.91 -18.21
C LEU A 96 -13.35 7.46 -18.22
N SER A 97 -12.04 7.29 -18.23
CA SER A 97 -11.43 6.00 -17.94
C SER A 97 -11.14 5.91 -16.45
N GLN A 98 -11.65 4.86 -15.79
CA GLN A 98 -11.43 4.58 -14.39
C GLN A 98 -10.65 3.28 -14.23
N VAL A 99 -9.55 3.34 -13.49
CA VAL A 99 -8.78 2.16 -13.07
C VAL A 99 -9.01 1.95 -11.59
N THR A 100 -9.42 0.74 -11.22
CA THR A 100 -9.59 0.31 -9.83
C THR A 100 -8.61 -0.80 -9.53
N ILE A 101 -7.82 -0.65 -8.46
CA ILE A 101 -6.86 -1.65 -8.01
C ILE A 101 -7.24 -2.08 -6.59
N LYS A 102 -7.41 -3.38 -6.39
CA LYS A 102 -7.59 -4.00 -5.07
C LYS A 102 -6.33 -4.72 -4.66
N ALA A 103 -5.88 -4.47 -3.44
CA ALA A 103 -4.72 -5.09 -2.85
C ALA A 103 -5.01 -5.64 -1.44
N ARG A 104 -4.27 -6.67 -1.03
CA ARG A 104 -4.31 -7.27 0.30
C ARG A 104 -3.00 -6.97 1.00
N LEU A 105 -3.04 -6.07 1.98
CA LEU A 105 -1.86 -5.66 2.73
C LEU A 105 -1.44 -6.76 3.72
N PRO A 106 -0.16 -7.17 3.71
CA PRO A 106 0.37 -8.16 4.63
C PRO A 106 0.72 -7.51 5.98
N LEU A 107 -0.29 -7.02 6.70
CA LEU A 107 -0.08 -6.46 8.04
C LEU A 107 0.14 -7.57 9.06
N LEU A 108 0.98 -7.31 10.06
CA LEU A 108 1.38 -8.30 11.07
C LEU A 108 0.56 -8.10 12.36
N GLY A 109 0.09 -9.19 12.97
CA GLY A 109 -0.53 -9.19 14.30
C GLY A 109 -2.02 -8.78 14.31
N LEU A 110 -2.42 -7.97 15.30
CA LEU A 110 -3.82 -7.64 15.62
C LEU A 110 -4.59 -6.91 14.49
N LEU A 111 -3.88 -6.34 13.51
CA LEU A 111 -4.48 -5.58 12.42
C LEU A 111 -4.98 -6.47 11.26
N GLY A 112 -4.51 -7.73 11.17
CA GLY A 112 -4.98 -8.72 10.19
C GLY A 112 -4.76 -8.34 8.71
N PRO A 113 -5.17 -9.20 7.77
CA PRO A 113 -5.12 -8.87 6.33
C PRO A 113 -6.11 -7.74 6.02
N ALA A 114 -5.58 -6.58 5.63
CA ALA A 114 -6.39 -5.42 5.25
C ALA A 114 -6.59 -5.36 3.74
N VAL A 115 -7.82 -5.12 3.30
CA VAL A 115 -8.13 -4.85 1.89
C VAL A 115 -7.99 -3.36 1.63
N LEU A 116 -7.20 -3.00 0.62
CA LEU A 116 -7.02 -1.65 0.14
C LEU A 116 -7.57 -1.56 -1.28
N GLU A 117 -8.46 -0.61 -1.52
CA GLU A 117 -8.97 -0.27 -2.85
C GLU A 117 -8.55 1.15 -3.20
N VAL A 118 -7.98 1.34 -4.39
CA VAL A 118 -7.60 2.65 -4.91
C VAL A 118 -8.17 2.85 -6.31
N HIS A 119 -8.44 4.12 -6.65
CA HIS A 119 -9.01 4.49 -7.94
C HIS A 119 -8.17 5.57 -8.60
N GLY A 120 -7.96 5.44 -9.91
CA GLY A 120 -7.43 6.46 -10.80
C GLY A 120 -8.47 6.82 -11.86
N ARG A 121 -8.61 8.10 -12.20
CA ARG A 121 -9.58 8.59 -13.19
C ARG A 121 -8.90 9.56 -14.15
N ALA A 122 -9.23 9.46 -15.43
CA ALA A 122 -8.79 10.37 -16.47
C ALA A 122 -9.92 10.64 -17.48
N ILE A 123 -9.99 11.86 -18.00
CA ILE A 123 -10.99 12.27 -19.00
C ILE A 123 -10.53 11.81 -20.37
N GLN A 124 -11.43 11.21 -21.15
CA GLN A 124 -11.12 10.78 -22.51
C GLN A 124 -10.86 11.98 -23.43
N GLU A 125 -9.75 11.96 -24.14
CA GLU A 125 -9.45 12.98 -25.15
C GLU A 125 -10.35 12.76 -26.37
N HIS A 126 -11.18 13.76 -26.68
CA HIS A 126 -11.94 13.81 -27.94
C HIS A 126 -11.06 14.46 -29.02
N VAL A 127 -10.83 13.72 -30.12
CA VAL A 127 -10.20 14.22 -31.36
C VAL A 127 -11.24 14.90 -32.23
#